data_AF-A0A2V4UER7-F1
#
_entry.id   AF-A0A2V4UER7-F1
#
_cell.length_a   1.000
_cell.length_b   1.000
_cell.length_c   1.000
_cell.angle_alpha   90.00
_cell.angle_beta   90.00
_cell.angle_gamma   90.00
#
_symmetry.space_group_name_H-M   'P 1'
#
loop_
_entity.id
_entity.type
_entity.pdbx_description
1 polymer ?
#
loop_
_entity_poly.entity_id
_entity_poly.type
_entity_poly.pdbx_seq_one_letter_code
_entity_poly.pdbx_strand_id
1 'polypeptide(L)'
;MEKGTYVLSGSLPVHDDLETEQIDRIKRHLKGFATVYFAHDQTAHTVSLHVSGTMLRDDARIIERRIEKFAEENGTAGAILLNEWNGLSDWLMVGLNWHVQCLLKLDAVQEQFARLVERELDFVVRLEPPSGNNDGRGQPLLCVSMTR
;
A
#
# COMPACT_ATOMS: atom_id res chain seq x y z
N MET A 1 -23.22 11.33 12.82
CA MET A 1 -22.20 10.35 12.35
C MET A 1 -21.77 9.53 13.56
N GLU A 2 -21.66 8.21 13.38
CA GLU A 2 -21.27 7.28 14.45
C GLU A 2 -19.74 7.25 14.58
N LYS A 3 -19.26 7.10 15.82
CA LYS A 3 -17.83 6.93 16.11
C LYS A 3 -17.46 5.46 15.95
N GLY A 4 -16.25 5.19 15.47
CA GLY A 4 -15.69 3.85 15.35
C GLY A 4 -14.35 3.72 16.05
N THR A 5 -13.95 2.49 16.32
CA THR A 5 -12.60 2.15 16.75
C THR A 5 -11.70 2.17 15.53
N TYR A 6 -10.65 2.99 15.59
CA TYR A 6 -9.67 3.17 14.53
C TYR A 6 -8.29 2.75 15.03
N VAL A 7 -7.54 2.05 14.18
CA VAL A 7 -6.13 1.72 14.38
C VAL A 7 -5.38 1.92 13.07
N LEU A 8 -4.24 2.60 13.11
CA LEU A 8 -3.28 2.67 12.03
C LEU A 8 -1.92 2.25 12.55
N SER A 9 -1.27 1.30 11.89
CA SER A 9 0.03 0.79 12.34
C SER A 9 0.95 0.39 11.19
N GLY A 10 2.25 0.45 11.45
CA GLY A 10 3.27 0.01 10.52
C GLY A 10 4.58 0.74 10.72
N SER A 11 5.44 0.65 9.72
CA SER A 11 6.76 1.29 9.73
C SER A 11 7.01 1.97 8.38
N LEU A 12 7.60 3.15 8.44
CA LEU A 12 7.94 3.96 7.28
C LEU A 12 9.47 4.07 7.19
N PRO A 13 10.10 3.77 6.03
CA PRO A 13 11.50 4.09 5.80
C PRO A 13 11.65 5.60 5.62
N VAL A 14 12.60 6.19 6.34
CA VAL A 14 12.81 7.65 6.43
C VAL A 14 14.24 8.03 6.09
N HIS A 15 14.48 9.32 5.89
CA HIS A 15 15.84 9.85 5.71
C HIS A 15 16.63 9.85 7.02
N ASP A 16 17.95 9.72 6.90
CA ASP A 16 18.91 9.66 8.00
C ASP A 16 18.98 10.97 8.80
N ASP A 17 18.63 12.08 8.17
CA ASP A 17 18.59 13.42 8.75
C ASP A 17 17.24 13.77 9.38
N LEU A 18 16.31 12.81 9.49
CA LEU A 18 15.02 13.02 10.15
C LEU A 18 15.22 13.48 11.61
N GLU A 19 14.80 14.70 11.88
CA GLU A 19 14.92 15.32 13.19
C GLU A 19 13.80 14.89 14.13
N THR A 20 14.13 14.70 15.42
CA THR A 20 13.16 14.38 16.47
C THR A 20 12.02 15.41 16.54
N GLU A 21 12.30 16.67 16.22
CA GLU A 21 11.30 17.75 16.20
C GLU A 21 10.17 17.52 15.20
N GLN A 22 10.49 16.93 14.03
CA GLN A 22 9.50 16.59 13.00
C GLN A 22 8.55 15.51 13.51
N ILE A 23 9.09 14.51 14.21
CA ILE A 23 8.32 13.44 14.87
C ILE A 23 7.46 14.01 16.01
N ASP A 24 8.01 14.90 16.82
CA ASP A 24 7.28 15.48 17.94
C ASP A 24 6.17 16.43 17.48
N ARG A 25 6.35 17.10 16.33
CA ARG A 25 5.31 17.93 15.72
C ARG A 25 4.12 17.08 15.27
N ILE A 26 4.36 15.95 14.60
CA ILE A 26 3.26 15.07 14.21
C ILE A 26 2.59 14.42 15.43
N LYS A 27 3.36 13.94 16.42
CA LYS A 27 2.82 13.44 17.69
C LYS A 27 1.88 14.44 18.36
N ARG A 28 2.30 15.71 18.48
CA ARG A 28 1.48 16.77 19.10
C ARG A 28 0.18 17.03 18.36
N HIS A 29 0.23 17.05 17.03
CA HIS A 29 -0.97 17.26 16.21
C HIS A 29 -1.97 16.09 16.35
N LEU A 30 -1.46 14.86 16.34
CA LEU A 30 -2.31 13.66 16.36
C LEU A 30 -2.85 13.34 17.76
N LYS A 31 -2.15 13.75 18.83
CA LYS A 31 -2.60 13.58 20.23
C LYS A 31 -3.96 14.24 20.54
N GLY A 32 -4.39 15.21 19.73
CA GLY A 32 -5.73 15.80 19.86
C GLY A 32 -6.87 14.87 19.43
N PHE A 33 -6.55 13.82 18.65
CA PHE A 33 -7.52 12.92 18.02
C PHE A 33 -7.39 11.48 18.53
N ALA A 34 -6.17 11.05 18.88
CA ALA A 34 -5.85 9.65 19.11
C ALA A 34 -4.71 9.46 20.11
N THR A 35 -4.56 8.22 20.57
CA THR A 35 -3.33 7.75 21.22
C THR A 35 -2.29 7.48 20.15
N VAL A 36 -1.06 7.98 20.34
CA VAL A 36 -0.04 8.04 19.29
C VAL A 36 1.28 7.53 19.82
N TYR A 37 1.78 6.48 19.19
CA TYR A 37 3.11 5.94 19.37
C TYR A 37 3.91 6.14 18.08
N PHE A 38 5.11 6.69 18.21
CA PHE A 38 6.05 6.95 17.11
C PHE A 38 7.46 6.78 17.67
N ALA A 39 8.23 5.88 17.06
CA ALA A 39 9.61 5.58 17.43
C ALA A 39 10.50 5.61 16.19
N HIS A 40 11.57 6.40 16.25
CA HIS A 40 12.60 6.43 15.22
C HIS A 40 13.67 5.39 15.55
N ASP A 41 13.84 4.44 14.66
CA ASP A 41 14.99 3.55 14.64
C ASP A 41 16.04 4.10 13.67
N GLN A 42 17.06 4.73 14.22
CA GLN A 42 18.19 5.30 13.47
C GLN A 42 19.06 4.24 12.81
N THR A 43 19.06 3.00 13.32
CA THR A 43 19.88 1.91 12.75
C THR A 43 19.19 1.30 11.53
N ALA A 44 17.87 1.15 11.60
CA ALA A 44 17.06 0.66 10.49
C ALA A 44 16.64 1.76 9.51
N HIS A 45 16.88 3.04 9.83
CA HIS A 45 16.39 4.19 9.07
C HIS A 45 14.87 4.15 8.88
N THR A 46 14.14 3.83 9.95
CA THR A 46 12.68 3.70 9.93
C THR A 46 12.00 4.40 11.09
N VAL A 47 10.77 4.84 10.86
CA VAL A 47 9.85 5.27 11.90
C VAL A 47 8.74 4.25 12.04
N SER A 48 8.66 3.61 13.20
CA SER A 48 7.52 2.76 13.56
C SER A 48 6.42 3.62 14.17
N LEU A 49 5.18 3.41 13.74
CA LEU A 49 4.03 4.18 14.18
C LEU A 49 2.85 3.28 14.55
N HIS A 50 2.11 3.71 15.57
CA HIS A 50 0.83 3.15 15.94
C HIS A 50 -0.08 4.27 16.44
N VAL A 51 -1.21 4.47 15.77
CA VAL A 51 -2.20 5.51 16.09
C VAL A 51 -3.54 4.83 16.31
N SER A 52 -4.17 5.02 17.47
CA SER A 52 -5.43 4.35 17.79
C SER A 52 -6.36 5.21 18.64
N GLY A 53 -7.66 5.00 18.48
CA GLY A 53 -8.67 5.73 19.25
C GLY A 53 -10.11 5.45 18.82
N THR A 54 -11.05 6.04 19.54
CA THR A 54 -12.48 6.04 19.16
C THR A 54 -12.84 7.42 18.62
N MET A 55 -13.11 7.50 17.32
CA MET A 55 -13.20 8.78 16.60
C MET A 55 -14.25 8.76 15.49
N LEU A 56 -14.54 9.92 14.90
CA LEU A 56 -15.36 9.99 13.69
C LEU A 56 -14.52 9.59 12.48
N ARG A 57 -15.16 9.09 11.42
CA ARG A 57 -14.46 8.70 10.19
C ARG A 57 -13.74 9.87 9.52
N ASP A 58 -14.25 11.09 9.70
CA ASP A 58 -13.60 12.30 9.21
C ASP A 58 -12.32 12.63 9.98
N ASP A 59 -12.28 12.36 11.30
CA ASP A 59 -11.07 12.51 12.11
C ASP A 59 -10.01 11.49 11.68
N ALA A 60 -10.41 10.23 11.43
CA ALA A 60 -9.50 9.21 10.89
C ALA A 60 -8.89 9.65 9.55
N ARG A 61 -9.69 10.20 8.63
CA ARG A 61 -9.20 10.77 7.37
C ARG A 61 -8.25 11.96 7.54
N ILE A 62 -8.36 12.71 8.64
CA ILE A 62 -7.40 13.78 8.96
C ILE A 62 -6.07 13.16 9.41
N ILE A 63 -6.11 12.09 10.21
CA ILE A 63 -4.93 11.33 10.61
C ILE A 63 -4.23 10.76 9.38
N GLU A 64 -4.93 10.02 8.52
CA GLU A 64 -4.40 9.43 7.28
C GLU A 64 -3.66 10.48 6.43
N ARG A 65 -4.32 11.60 6.11
CA ARG A 65 -3.71 12.70 5.35
C ARG A 65 -2.48 13.30 6.00
N ARG A 66 -2.41 13.32 7.33
CA ARG A 66 -1.25 13.84 8.05
C ARG A 66 -0.08 12.87 7.99
N ILE A 67 -0.35 11.57 8.03
CA ILE A 67 0.64 10.50 7.87
C ILE A 67 1.15 10.47 6.43
N GLU A 68 0.27 10.56 5.44
CA GLU A 68 0.62 10.68 4.02
C GLU A 68 1.60 11.83 3.79
N LYS A 69 1.25 13.04 4.27
CA LYS A 69 2.10 14.21 4.14
C LYS A 69 3.45 14.04 4.84
N PHE A 70 3.48 13.46 6.03
CA PHE A 70 4.74 13.18 6.73
C PHE A 70 5.61 12.19 5.97
N ALA A 71 5.00 11.16 5.39
CA ALA A 71 5.69 10.16 4.61
C ALA A 71 6.22 10.71 3.28
N GLU A 72 5.47 11.61 2.63
CA GLU A 72 5.94 12.30 1.42
C GLU A 72 7.11 13.24 1.72
N GLU A 73 7.08 13.94 2.85
CA GLU A 73 8.12 14.91 3.25
C GLU A 73 9.41 14.25 3.76
N ASN A 74 9.32 13.08 4.40
CA ASN A 74 10.46 12.49 5.13
C ASN A 74 10.79 11.05 4.72
N GLY A 75 9.98 10.43 3.86
CA GLY A 75 10.14 9.03 3.48
C GLY A 75 11.16 8.83 2.36
N THR A 76 11.95 7.76 2.47
CA THR A 76 12.91 7.35 1.42
C THR A 76 12.32 6.35 0.43
N ALA A 77 11.22 5.69 0.79
CA ALA A 77 10.49 4.78 -0.07
C ALA A 77 8.98 4.79 0.19
N GLY A 78 8.23 4.00 -0.57
CA GLY A 78 6.82 3.74 -0.29
C GLY A 78 6.67 2.72 0.83
N ALA A 79 5.63 2.85 1.64
CA ALA A 79 5.28 1.91 2.70
C ALA A 79 3.78 1.57 2.66
N ILE A 80 3.45 0.39 3.13
CA ILE A 80 2.09 -0.08 3.34
C ILE A 80 1.84 -0.09 4.85
N LEU A 81 0.84 0.66 5.30
CA LEU A 81 0.40 0.71 6.68
C LEU A 81 -0.91 -0.06 6.82
N LEU A 82 -1.06 -0.80 7.91
CA LEU A 82 -2.32 -1.45 8.26
C LEU A 82 -3.28 -0.41 8.83
N ASN A 83 -4.44 -0.26 8.19
CA ASN A 83 -5.54 0.60 8.60
C ASN A 83 -6.71 -0.27 9.05
N GLU A 84 -7.27 -0.04 10.23
CA GLU A 84 -8.38 -0.82 10.74
C GLU A 84 -9.50 0.11 11.23
N TRP A 85 -10.72 -0.17 10.78
CA TRP A 85 -11.93 0.53 11.21
C TRP A 85 -12.98 -0.47 11.69
N ASN A 86 -13.35 -0.41 12.97
CA ASN A 86 -14.28 -1.35 13.62
C ASN A 86 -13.91 -2.83 13.38
N GLY A 87 -12.61 -3.14 13.34
CA GLY A 87 -12.09 -4.48 13.07
C GLY A 87 -12.07 -4.90 11.60
N LEU A 88 -12.47 -4.02 10.68
CA LEU A 88 -12.27 -4.23 9.24
C LEU A 88 -10.91 -3.65 8.85
N SER A 89 -10.02 -4.51 8.37
CA SER A 89 -8.69 -4.14 7.91
C SER A 89 -8.69 -3.66 6.46
N ASP A 90 -7.86 -2.67 6.19
CA ASP A 90 -7.57 -2.05 4.90
C ASP A 90 -6.09 -1.61 4.90
N TRP A 91 -5.60 -1.11 3.77
CA TRP A 91 -4.23 -0.70 3.59
C TRP A 91 -4.12 0.79 3.24
N LEU A 92 -3.26 1.51 3.96
CA LEU A 92 -2.89 2.87 3.62
C LEU A 92 -1.48 2.88 3.01
N MET A 93 -1.39 3.22 1.73
CA MET A 93 -0.11 3.33 1.02
C MET A 93 0.42 4.75 1.11
N VAL A 94 1.65 4.92 1.61
CA VAL A 94 2.24 6.23 1.88
C VAL A 94 3.69 6.30 1.42
N GLY A 95 4.27 7.50 1.38
CA GLY A 95 5.69 7.72 1.05
C GLY A 95 5.88 8.40 -0.29
N LEU A 96 6.98 8.10 -0.97
CA LEU A 96 7.28 8.70 -2.27
C LEU A 96 6.18 8.40 -3.29
N ASN A 97 5.66 9.46 -3.92
CA ASN A 97 4.51 9.38 -4.83
C ASN A 97 4.67 8.29 -5.90
N TRP A 98 5.83 8.21 -6.56
CA TRP A 98 6.08 7.17 -7.56
C TRP A 98 5.96 5.74 -6.99
N HIS A 99 6.45 5.50 -5.78
CA HIS A 99 6.32 4.20 -5.12
C HIS A 99 4.89 3.91 -4.73
N VAL A 100 4.15 4.90 -4.20
CA VAL A 100 2.72 4.76 -3.90
C VAL A 100 1.93 4.40 -5.16
N GLN A 101 2.22 5.04 -6.30
CA GLN A 101 1.59 4.68 -7.58
C GLN A 101 1.91 3.24 -8.02
N CYS A 102 3.13 2.76 -7.76
CA CYS A 102 3.48 1.35 -8.00
C CYS A 102 2.69 0.40 -7.10
N LEU A 103 2.56 0.72 -5.82
CA LEU A 103 1.80 -0.08 -4.85
C LEU A 103 0.31 -0.13 -5.21
N LEU A 104 -0.30 1.00 -5.60
CA LEU A 104 -1.69 1.05 -6.05
C LEU A 104 -1.93 0.22 -7.30
N LYS A 105 -0.99 0.25 -8.26
CA LYS A 105 -1.06 -0.62 -9.45
C LYS A 105 -0.94 -2.10 -9.09
N LEU A 106 -0.07 -2.44 -8.15
CA LEU A 106 0.09 -3.82 -7.70
C LEU A 106 -1.20 -4.34 -7.05
N ASP A 107 -1.83 -3.55 -6.18
CA ASP A 107 -3.09 -3.89 -5.53
C ASP A 107 -4.23 -4.09 -6.54
N ALA A 108 -4.36 -3.18 -7.52
CA ALA A 108 -5.34 -3.33 -8.61
C ALA A 108 -5.12 -4.61 -9.43
N VAL A 109 -3.86 -4.98 -9.70
CA VAL A 109 -3.52 -6.22 -10.41
C VAL A 109 -3.83 -7.45 -9.56
N GLN A 110 -3.57 -7.40 -8.25
CA GLN A 110 -3.92 -8.49 -7.33
C GLN A 110 -5.44 -8.70 -7.25
N GLU A 111 -6.23 -7.64 -7.19
CA GLU A 111 -7.69 -7.73 -7.21
C GLU A 111 -8.21 -8.35 -8.52
N GLN A 112 -7.64 -7.95 -9.65
CA GLN A 112 -7.97 -8.55 -10.95
C GLN A 112 -7.61 -10.03 -11.00
N PHE A 113 -6.44 -10.39 -10.49
CA PHE A 113 -6.00 -11.78 -10.43
C PHE A 113 -6.90 -12.63 -9.52
N ALA A 114 -7.25 -12.13 -8.33
CA ALA A 114 -8.15 -12.82 -7.40
C ALA A 114 -9.51 -13.11 -8.06
N ARG A 115 -10.08 -12.14 -8.79
CA ARG A 115 -11.32 -12.32 -9.55
C ARG A 115 -11.20 -13.36 -10.68
N LEU A 116 -10.02 -13.54 -11.26
CA LEU A 116 -9.77 -14.55 -12.28
C LEU A 116 -9.62 -15.95 -11.66
N VAL A 117 -8.94 -16.04 -10.51
CA VAL A 117 -8.76 -17.29 -9.75
C VAL A 117 -10.10 -17.79 -9.19
N GLU A 118 -10.93 -16.91 -8.64
CA GLU A 118 -12.28 -17.25 -8.15
C GLU A 118 -13.19 -17.77 -9.26
N ARG A 119 -12.90 -17.46 -10.52
CA ARG A 119 -13.69 -17.88 -11.69
C ARG A 119 -13.26 -19.24 -12.24
N GLU A 120 -12.37 -19.98 -11.59
CA GLU A 120 -11.83 -21.27 -12.04
C GLU A 120 -11.43 -21.26 -13.53
N LEU A 121 -10.70 -20.22 -13.94
CA LEU A 121 -10.28 -20.11 -15.33
C LEU A 121 -9.07 -21.01 -15.60
N ASP A 122 -9.31 -22.15 -16.24
CA ASP A 122 -8.26 -22.99 -16.80
C ASP A 122 -7.65 -22.32 -18.03
N PHE A 123 -6.35 -22.04 -17.98
CA PHE A 123 -5.59 -21.57 -19.13
C PHE A 123 -4.89 -22.74 -19.81
N VAL A 124 -5.20 -22.97 -21.08
CA VAL A 124 -4.44 -23.91 -21.91
C VAL A 124 -3.39 -23.11 -22.68
N VAL A 125 -2.11 -23.33 -22.34
CA VAL A 125 -0.98 -22.77 -23.09
C VAL A 125 -0.59 -23.77 -24.17
N ARG A 126 -0.82 -23.41 -25.43
CA ARG A 126 -0.34 -24.22 -26.57
C ARG A 126 0.95 -23.60 -27.09
N LEU A 127 2.07 -24.27 -26.81
CA LEU A 127 3.36 -23.95 -27.42
C LEU A 127 3.38 -24.60 -28.81
N GLU A 128 3.21 -23.79 -29.85
CA GLU A 128 3.39 -24.27 -31.22
C GLU A 128 4.88 -24.53 -31.47
N PRO A 129 5.27 -25.70 -32.01
CA PRO A 129 6.63 -25.88 -32.48
C PRO A 129 6.91 -24.85 -33.58
N PRO A 130 8.13 -24.28 -33.65
CA PRO A 130 8.54 -23.39 -34.73
C PRO A 130 8.57 -24.21 -36.03
N SER A 131 7.41 -24.30 -36.68
CA SER A 131 7.23 -25.10 -37.88
C SER A 131 7.90 -24.34 -39.01
N GLY A 132 9.00 -24.88 -39.52
CA GLY A 132 9.81 -24.30 -40.58
C GLY A 132 9.10 -24.26 -41.92
N ASN A 133 8.08 -23.41 -42.07
CA ASN A 133 7.58 -22.98 -43.37
C ASN A 133 7.43 -21.46 -43.39
N ASN A 134 8.25 -20.86 -44.23
CA ASN A 134 8.64 -19.46 -44.23
C ASN A 134 7.64 -18.60 -45.04
N ASP A 135 6.35 -18.65 -44.70
CA ASP A 135 5.32 -17.84 -45.37
C ASP A 135 4.97 -16.60 -44.53
N GLY A 136 5.91 -15.66 -44.44
CA GLY A 136 5.72 -14.19 -44.38
C GLY A 136 4.76 -13.54 -43.37
N ARG A 137 4.06 -14.28 -42.50
CA ARG A 137 3.20 -13.75 -41.45
C ARG A 137 3.71 -14.24 -40.10
N GLY A 138 4.16 -13.32 -39.26
CA GLY A 138 4.64 -13.62 -37.91
C GLY A 138 3.60 -14.41 -37.14
N GLN A 139 3.81 -15.72 -36.99
CA GLN A 139 2.97 -16.55 -36.15
C GLN A 139 3.34 -16.27 -34.68
N PRO A 140 2.36 -16.04 -33.80
CA PRO A 140 2.65 -15.85 -32.39
C PRO A 140 3.23 -17.16 -31.82
N LEU A 141 4.45 -17.07 -31.26
CA LEU A 141 5.16 -18.19 -30.62
C LEU A 141 4.44 -18.71 -29.36
N LEU A 142 3.45 -17.96 -28.88
CA LEU A 142 2.64 -18.27 -27.72
C LEU A 142 1.18 -17.93 -28.03
N CYS A 143 0.30 -18.92 -27.98
CA CYS A 143 -1.15 -18.71 -28.03
C CYS A 143 -1.74 -19.07 -26.66
N VAL A 144 -2.37 -18.10 -26.00
CA VAL A 144 -3.08 -18.30 -24.74
C VAL A 144 -4.57 -18.24 -25.03
N SER A 145 -5.27 -19.35 -24.80
CA SER A 145 -6.72 -19.43 -24.91
C SER A 145 -7.34 -19.63 -23.54
N MET A 146 -8.40 -18.86 -23.26
CA MET A 146 -9.21 -19.02 -22.06
C MET A 146 -10.31 -20.05 -22.35
N THR A 147 -10.35 -21.11 -21.55
CA THR A 147 -11.46 -22.08 -21.55
C THR A 147 -12.38 -21.82 -20.37
N ARG A 148 -13.69 -21.96 -20.59
CA ARG A 148 -14.75 -21.86 -19.57
C ARG A 148 -15.16 -23.24 -19.13
#